data_AF-A0A4Q4V011-F1
#
_entry.id   AF-A0A4Q4V011-F1
#
_cell.length_a   1.000
_cell.length_b   1.000
_cell.length_c   1.000
_cell.angle_alpha   90.00
_cell.angle_beta   90.00
_cell.angle_gamma   90.00
#
_symmetry.space_group_name_H-M   'P 1'
#
loop_
_entity.id
_entity.type
_entity.pdbx_description
1 polymer ?
#
loop_
_entity_poly.entity_id
_entity_poly.type
_entity_poly.pdbx_seq_one_letter_code
_entity_poly.pdbx_strand_id
1 'polypeptide(L)'
;MRAYWYDNAAGDQRLPHDSGRNLDASELEKLGVLYYRFGDLDSVNELAQQRGYKNRDEITVSPEKMGDVYEEKVKTFFHEHLHEDEEIRYIRDGQGYFDVRSKDDEWVRIALEKDDLIILPAGIYHRFTTDEKNYVQAMRLFKDEPKWTPLNRSSDLDSNEYRKAYVSQYLKETSRTS
;
A
#
# COMPACT_ATOMS: atom_id res chain seq x y z
N MET A 1 -5.54 5.83 -10.72
CA MET A 1 -6.02 4.85 -9.72
C MET A 1 -7.54 4.79 -9.59
N ARG A 2 -8.03 3.68 -9.06
CA ARG A 2 -9.42 3.50 -8.61
C ARG A 2 -9.40 2.89 -7.19
N ALA A 3 -10.13 3.46 -6.25
CA ALA A 3 -10.27 2.94 -4.90
C ALA A 3 -11.73 2.66 -4.55
N TYR A 4 -11.98 1.57 -3.82
CA TYR A 4 -13.32 1.12 -3.47
C TYR A 4 -13.29 0.22 -2.24
N TRP A 5 -14.42 0.10 -1.56
CA TRP A 5 -14.57 -0.84 -0.46
C TRP A 5 -14.55 -2.28 -0.99
N TYR A 6 -13.80 -3.15 -0.31
CA TYR A 6 -13.70 -4.57 -0.64
C TYR A 6 -15.00 -5.29 -0.29
N ASP A 7 -15.48 -6.17 -1.18
CA ASP A 7 -16.77 -6.87 -0.99
C ASP A 7 -16.74 -8.00 0.05
N ASN A 8 -15.55 -8.44 0.47
CA ASN A 8 -15.31 -9.57 1.37
C ASN A 8 -15.90 -10.90 0.89
N ALA A 9 -16.21 -11.03 -0.41
CA ALA A 9 -16.61 -12.30 -0.98
C ALA A 9 -15.46 -13.31 -0.85
N ALA A 10 -15.81 -14.56 -0.54
CA ALA A 10 -14.83 -15.65 -0.57
C ALA A 10 -14.39 -15.91 -2.02
N GLY A 11 -13.10 -16.10 -2.25
CA GLY A 11 -12.58 -16.37 -3.60
C GLY A 11 -11.11 -16.04 -3.77
N ASP A 12 -10.71 -15.95 -5.03
CA ASP A 12 -9.36 -15.57 -5.43
C ASP A 12 -9.13 -14.08 -5.15
N GLN A 13 -8.22 -13.76 -4.24
CA GLN A 13 -7.83 -12.41 -3.84
C GLN A 13 -7.45 -11.47 -5.00
N ARG A 14 -7.05 -12.04 -6.15
CA ARG A 14 -6.64 -11.30 -7.36
C ARG A 14 -7.83 -10.78 -8.17
N LEU A 15 -9.05 -11.22 -7.88
CA LEU A 15 -10.27 -10.68 -8.48
C LEU A 15 -10.52 -9.25 -7.99
N PRO A 16 -11.29 -8.42 -8.71
CA PRO A 16 -11.54 -7.04 -8.28
C PRO A 16 -12.12 -6.89 -6.87
N HIS A 17 -13.02 -7.79 -6.43
CA HIS A 17 -13.66 -7.71 -5.11
C HIS A 17 -14.30 -6.35 -4.81
N ASP A 18 -15.03 -5.84 -5.80
CA ASP A 18 -15.54 -4.48 -5.84
C ASP A 18 -16.98 -4.42 -5.34
N SER A 19 -17.18 -3.79 -4.18
CA SER A 19 -18.51 -3.59 -3.60
C SER A 19 -19.38 -2.56 -4.33
N GLY A 20 -18.84 -1.82 -5.29
CA GLY A 20 -19.49 -0.68 -5.95
C GLY A 20 -19.47 0.61 -5.14
N ARG A 21 -19.01 0.58 -3.87
CA ARG A 21 -18.80 1.77 -3.05
C ARG A 21 -17.39 2.32 -3.32
N ASN A 22 -17.29 3.40 -4.09
CA ASN A 22 -15.99 4.00 -4.42
C ASN A 22 -15.48 4.92 -3.30
N LEU A 23 -14.16 5.08 -3.23
CA LEU A 23 -13.50 6.15 -2.48
C LEU A 23 -12.71 7.03 -3.45
N ASP A 24 -12.60 8.31 -3.12
CA ASP A 24 -11.68 9.22 -3.81
C ASP A 24 -10.33 9.36 -3.09
N ALA A 25 -9.38 10.04 -3.73
CA ALA A 25 -8.05 10.25 -3.17
C ALA A 25 -8.08 11.05 -1.85
N SER A 26 -9.03 11.97 -1.69
CA SER A 26 -9.16 12.76 -0.46
C SER A 26 -9.62 11.93 0.73
N GLU A 27 -10.37 10.84 0.49
CA GLU A 27 -10.75 9.89 1.52
C GLU A 27 -9.58 8.99 1.92
N LEU A 28 -8.73 8.60 0.96
CA LEU A 28 -7.48 7.89 1.24
C LEU A 28 -6.50 8.76 2.04
N GLU A 29 -6.42 10.06 1.74
CA GLU A 29 -5.58 11.00 2.49
C GLU A 29 -5.99 11.11 3.97
N LYS A 30 -7.27 10.91 4.32
CA LYS A 30 -7.73 10.85 5.73
C LYS A 30 -7.17 9.63 6.48
N LEU A 31 -6.72 8.61 5.75
CA LEU A 31 -5.99 7.45 6.27
C LEU A 31 -4.47 7.63 6.15
N GLY A 32 -4.00 8.81 5.72
CA GLY A 32 -2.58 9.12 5.48
C GLY A 32 -2.00 8.50 4.21
N VAL A 33 -2.83 7.84 3.39
CA VAL A 33 -2.42 7.27 2.11
C VAL A 33 -2.36 8.39 1.08
N LEU A 34 -1.18 8.61 0.49
CA LEU A 34 -0.98 9.62 -0.54
C LEU A 34 -0.90 8.97 -1.92
N TYR A 35 -1.48 9.62 -2.91
CA TYR A 35 -1.47 9.17 -4.29
C TYR A 35 -1.00 10.27 -5.24
N TYR A 36 -0.22 9.86 -6.23
CA TYR A 36 0.21 10.70 -7.34
C TYR A 36 0.15 9.90 -8.65
N ARG A 37 -0.08 10.60 -9.77
CA ARG A 37 0.12 10.02 -11.10
C ARG A 37 1.25 10.76 -11.80
N PHE A 38 2.31 10.04 -12.14
CA PHE A 38 3.51 10.59 -12.76
C PHE A 38 3.82 9.84 -14.05
N GLY A 39 3.72 10.54 -15.18
CA GLY A 39 4.06 9.98 -16.50
C GLY A 39 5.57 9.94 -16.78
N ASP A 40 6.38 10.50 -15.90
CA ASP A 40 7.82 10.64 -16.05
C ASP A 40 8.56 10.44 -14.72
N LEU A 41 9.86 10.15 -14.82
CA LEU A 41 10.72 9.94 -13.66
C LEU A 41 11.15 11.25 -12.98
N ASP A 42 11.07 12.39 -13.66
CA ASP A 42 11.50 13.67 -13.10
C ASP A 42 10.54 14.11 -11.99
N SER A 43 9.24 13.95 -12.20
CA SER A 43 8.20 14.18 -11.18
C SER A 43 8.40 13.27 -9.95
N VAL A 44 8.82 12.02 -10.17
CA VAL A 44 9.16 11.09 -9.08
C VAL A 44 10.42 11.54 -8.34
N ASN A 45 11.43 12.03 -9.07
CA ASN A 45 12.67 12.56 -8.48
C ASN A 45 12.41 13.81 -7.64
N GLU A 46 11.53 14.70 -8.09
CA GLU A 46 11.12 15.89 -7.34
C GLU A 46 10.42 15.50 -6.03
N LEU A 47 9.46 14.58 -6.08
CA LEU A 47 8.79 14.06 -4.88
C LEU A 47 9.79 13.39 -3.93
N ALA A 48 10.71 12.58 -4.46
CA ALA A 48 11.75 11.93 -3.68
C ALA A 48 12.67 12.94 -2.99
N GLN A 49 13.06 14.02 -3.67
CA GLN A 49 13.85 15.10 -3.07
C GLN A 49 13.06 15.82 -1.97
N GLN A 50 11.80 16.16 -2.22
CA GLN A 50 10.94 16.86 -1.24
C GLN A 50 10.69 16.03 0.02
N ARG A 51 10.54 14.71 -0.12
CA ARG A 51 10.25 13.79 1.00
C ARG A 51 11.47 13.10 1.59
N GLY A 52 12.66 13.38 1.04
CA GLY A 52 13.93 12.83 1.51
C GLY A 52 14.10 11.33 1.23
N TYR A 53 13.56 10.82 0.13
CA TYR A 53 13.76 9.43 -0.31
C TYR A 53 15.13 9.27 -0.97
N LYS A 54 16.10 8.74 -0.23
CA LYS A 54 17.50 8.64 -0.65
C LYS A 54 17.80 7.41 -1.49
N ASN A 55 17.03 6.33 -1.29
CA ASN A 55 17.27 5.04 -1.91
C ASN A 55 16.09 4.60 -2.78
N ARG A 56 16.38 3.85 -3.84
CA ARG A 56 15.38 3.21 -4.70
C ARG A 56 15.92 1.95 -5.36
N ASP A 57 15.01 1.04 -5.68
CA ASP A 57 15.27 -0.10 -6.56
C ASP A 57 14.03 -0.43 -7.40
N GLU A 58 14.16 -1.43 -8.27
CA GLU A 58 13.03 -1.96 -9.04
C GLU A 58 12.80 -3.43 -8.71
N ILE A 59 11.52 -3.81 -8.66
CA ILE A 59 11.08 -5.20 -8.50
C ILE A 59 10.05 -5.53 -9.57
N THR A 60 10.10 -6.75 -10.07
CA THR A 60 9.03 -7.33 -10.90
C THR A 60 8.47 -8.54 -10.18
N VAL A 61 7.17 -8.48 -9.90
CA VAL A 61 6.40 -9.56 -9.25
C VAL A 61 5.64 -10.29 -10.35
N SER A 62 6.17 -11.44 -10.76
CA SER A 62 5.51 -12.36 -11.68
C SER A 62 6.03 -13.79 -11.49
N PRO A 63 5.24 -14.82 -11.85
CA PRO A 63 5.70 -16.20 -11.82
C PRO A 63 6.99 -16.39 -12.65
N GLU A 64 7.07 -15.78 -13.82
CA GLU A 64 8.23 -15.86 -14.71
C GLU A 64 9.49 -15.26 -14.06
N LYS A 65 9.39 -14.08 -13.43
CA LYS A 65 10.56 -13.41 -12.87
C LYS A 65 11.01 -14.01 -11.54
N MET A 66 10.07 -14.44 -10.71
CA MET A 66 10.34 -14.91 -9.35
C MET A 66 10.56 -16.42 -9.28
N GLY A 67 10.09 -17.19 -10.27
CA GLY A 67 10.21 -18.65 -10.28
C GLY A 67 9.56 -19.28 -9.04
N ASP A 68 10.24 -20.25 -8.44
CA ASP A 68 9.71 -21.08 -7.35
C ASP A 68 9.30 -20.30 -6.09
N VAL A 69 9.92 -19.12 -5.85
CA VAL A 69 9.59 -18.31 -4.67
C VAL A 69 8.34 -17.45 -4.84
N TYR A 70 7.75 -17.39 -6.04
CA TYR A 70 6.60 -16.55 -6.35
C TYR A 70 5.44 -16.79 -5.38
N GLU A 71 5.02 -18.04 -5.23
CA GLU A 71 3.86 -18.44 -4.41
C GLU A 71 4.05 -18.10 -2.92
N GLU A 72 5.26 -18.24 -2.39
CA GLU A 72 5.55 -17.88 -1.00
C GLU A 72 5.58 -16.36 -0.79
N LYS A 73 6.12 -15.62 -1.76
CA LYS A 73 6.19 -14.17 -1.72
C LYS A 73 4.82 -13.53 -1.81
N VAL A 74 3.97 -13.95 -2.75
CA VAL A 74 2.60 -13.39 -2.87
C VAL A 74 1.74 -13.68 -1.63
N LYS A 75 1.93 -14.82 -0.98
CA LYS A 75 1.28 -15.11 0.32
C LYS A 75 1.74 -14.17 1.42
N THR A 76 3.03 -13.86 1.47
CA THR A 76 3.58 -12.92 2.46
C THR A 76 3.08 -11.50 2.20
N PHE A 77 3.08 -11.07 0.94
CA PHE A 77 2.57 -9.73 0.57
C PHE A 77 1.08 -9.58 0.87
N PHE A 78 0.29 -10.63 0.68
CA PHE A 78 -1.15 -10.57 0.92
C PHE A 78 -1.55 -10.82 2.39
N HIS A 79 -0.65 -11.35 3.21
CA HIS A 79 -0.89 -11.42 4.64
C HIS A 79 -1.00 -10.01 5.21
N GLU A 80 -1.99 -9.73 6.07
CA GLU A 80 -2.17 -8.39 6.63
C GLU A 80 -1.00 -8.02 7.55
N HIS A 81 -0.34 -6.90 7.25
CA HIS A 81 0.85 -6.45 7.97
C HIS A 81 0.94 -4.91 8.03
N LEU A 82 1.91 -4.43 8.80
CA LEU A 82 2.36 -3.03 8.78
C LEU A 82 3.87 -2.95 8.61
N HIS A 83 4.34 -1.76 8.26
CA HIS A 83 5.75 -1.38 8.30
C HIS A 83 5.95 -0.20 9.27
N GLU A 84 7.16 -0.12 9.83
CA GLU A 84 7.59 0.99 10.69
C GLU A 84 8.06 2.21 9.88
N ASP A 85 8.27 2.02 8.58
CA ASP A 85 8.58 3.07 7.62
C ASP A 85 7.43 3.21 6.60
N GLU A 86 7.45 4.30 5.82
CA GLU A 86 6.53 4.46 4.70
C GLU A 86 6.76 3.36 3.64
N GLU A 87 5.68 2.77 3.13
CA GLU A 87 5.73 1.89 1.96
C GLU A 87 5.42 2.70 0.71
N ILE A 88 6.46 3.01 -0.08
CA ILE A 88 6.34 3.78 -1.32
C ILE A 88 6.49 2.86 -2.53
N ARG A 89 5.52 2.92 -3.45
CA ARG A 89 5.53 2.14 -4.70
C ARG A 89 5.11 3.00 -5.87
N TYR A 90 5.93 2.99 -6.92
CA TYR A 90 5.63 3.61 -8.19
C TYR A 90 5.54 2.54 -9.28
N ILE A 91 4.37 2.34 -9.86
CA ILE A 91 4.13 1.27 -10.83
C ILE A 91 4.72 1.67 -12.17
N ARG A 92 5.64 0.84 -12.68
CA ARG A 92 6.34 1.04 -13.96
C ARG A 92 5.67 0.27 -15.09
N ASP A 93 5.09 -0.89 -14.78
CA ASP A 93 4.32 -1.70 -15.72
C ASP A 93 3.39 -2.67 -14.97
N GLY A 94 2.39 -3.21 -15.67
CA GLY A 94 1.39 -4.11 -15.08
C GLY A 94 0.43 -3.40 -14.11
N GLN A 95 -0.16 -4.18 -13.22
CA GLN A 95 -1.15 -3.69 -12.26
C GLN A 95 -1.23 -4.57 -11.00
N GLY A 96 -1.78 -4.02 -9.94
CA GLY A 96 -2.03 -4.75 -8.69
C GLY A 96 -2.93 -3.97 -7.74
N TYR A 97 -3.18 -4.60 -6.59
CA TYR A 97 -4.05 -4.07 -5.56
C TYR A 97 -3.28 -3.89 -4.26
N PHE A 98 -3.37 -2.70 -3.69
CA PHE A 98 -3.11 -2.48 -2.28
C PHE A 98 -4.43 -2.44 -1.54
N ASP A 99 -4.58 -3.28 -0.52
CA ASP A 99 -5.71 -3.17 0.39
C ASP A 99 -5.24 -2.51 1.69
N VAL A 100 -5.98 -1.54 2.19
CA VAL A 100 -5.70 -0.83 3.45
C VAL A 100 -6.92 -0.90 4.38
N ARG A 101 -6.68 -0.88 5.69
CA ARG A 101 -7.76 -0.75 6.67
C ARG A 101 -8.25 0.69 6.77
N SER A 102 -9.56 0.86 6.66
CA SER A 102 -10.28 2.10 6.97
C SER A 102 -10.27 2.40 8.48
N LYS A 103 -10.90 3.51 8.87
CA LYS A 103 -11.06 3.87 10.29
C LYS A 103 -11.90 2.86 11.07
N ASP A 104 -12.90 2.29 10.42
CA ASP A 104 -13.81 1.28 10.98
C ASP A 104 -13.28 -0.14 10.76
N ASP A 105 -11.99 -0.27 10.43
CA ASP A 105 -11.29 -1.54 10.21
C ASP A 105 -11.87 -2.40 9.07
N GLU A 106 -12.64 -1.83 8.13
CA GLU A 106 -13.01 -2.53 6.89
C GLU A 106 -11.93 -2.33 5.80
N TRP A 107 -11.86 -3.27 4.87
CA TRP A 107 -10.91 -3.23 3.75
C TRP A 107 -11.33 -2.25 2.66
N VAL A 108 -10.39 -1.40 2.26
CA VAL A 108 -10.44 -0.57 1.06
C VAL A 108 -9.40 -1.09 0.08
N ARG A 109 -9.82 -1.44 -1.13
CA ARG A 109 -8.95 -1.86 -2.22
C ARG A 109 -8.60 -0.67 -3.11
N ILE A 110 -7.32 -0.58 -3.44
CA ILE A 110 -6.72 0.47 -4.25
C ILE A 110 -6.06 -0.19 -5.46
N ALA A 111 -6.69 -0.04 -6.62
CA ALA A 111 -6.17 -0.53 -7.89
C ALA A 111 -5.16 0.46 -8.46
N LEU A 112 -3.92 -0.02 -8.63
CA LEU A 112 -2.80 0.73 -9.21
C LEU A 112 -2.37 0.09 -10.51
N GLU A 113 -2.07 0.95 -11.47
CA GLU A 113 -1.53 0.60 -12.78
C GLU A 113 -0.32 1.46 -13.10
N LYS A 114 0.32 1.24 -14.24
CA LYS A 114 1.43 2.06 -14.72
C LYS A 114 1.19 3.56 -14.50
N ASP A 115 2.26 4.23 -14.05
CA ASP A 115 2.35 5.65 -13.73
C ASP A 115 1.66 6.07 -12.41
N ASP A 116 1.01 5.15 -11.70
CA ASP A 116 0.50 5.40 -10.35
C ASP A 116 1.61 5.25 -9.30
N LEU A 117 1.73 6.25 -8.41
CA LEU A 117 2.58 6.23 -7.22
C LEU A 117 1.69 6.28 -5.97
N ILE A 118 1.92 5.36 -5.04
CA ILE A 118 1.27 5.33 -3.73
C ILE A 118 2.30 5.44 -2.60
N ILE A 119 1.92 6.12 -1.52
CA ILE A 119 2.66 6.15 -0.26
C ILE A 119 1.70 5.69 0.83
N LEU A 120 2.02 4.56 1.47
CA LEU A 120 1.34 4.10 2.67
C LEU A 120 2.12 4.61 3.90
N PRO A 121 1.46 5.22 4.88
CA PRO A 121 2.14 5.74 6.06
C PRO A 121 2.60 4.60 6.97
N ALA A 122 3.70 4.81 7.70
CA ALA A 122 4.13 3.88 8.75
C ALA A 122 2.97 3.56 9.72
N GLY A 123 2.83 2.30 10.12
CA GLY A 123 1.83 1.85 11.08
C GLY A 123 0.42 1.56 10.51
N ILE A 124 0.17 1.81 9.22
CA ILE A 124 -1.09 1.39 8.58
C ILE A 124 -1.09 -0.13 8.34
N TYR A 125 -2.23 -0.76 8.64
CA TYR A 125 -2.44 -2.15 8.22
C TYR A 125 -2.81 -2.19 6.75
N HIS A 126 -2.07 -3.00 6.00
CA HIS A 126 -2.23 -3.16 4.58
C HIS A 126 -1.80 -4.55 4.12
N ARG A 127 -2.06 -4.82 2.84
CA ARG A 127 -1.60 -6.00 2.12
C ARG A 127 -1.54 -5.70 0.62
N PHE A 128 -0.80 -6.51 -0.12
CA PHE A 128 -0.66 -6.38 -1.56
C PHE A 128 -0.97 -7.70 -2.27
N THR A 129 -1.61 -7.62 -3.45
CA THR A 129 -1.69 -8.73 -4.40
C THR A 129 -1.61 -8.21 -5.83
N THR A 130 -1.07 -9.03 -6.73
CA THR A 130 -1.27 -8.85 -8.18
C THR A 130 -2.74 -9.03 -8.53
N ASP A 131 -3.11 -8.61 -9.74
CA ASP A 131 -4.38 -8.98 -10.35
C ASP A 131 -4.30 -10.37 -11.03
N GLU A 132 -5.34 -10.74 -11.77
CA GLU A 132 -5.42 -12.00 -12.51
C GLU A 132 -4.31 -12.17 -13.57
N LYS A 133 -3.68 -11.08 -14.03
CA LYS A 133 -2.54 -11.14 -14.97
C LYS A 133 -1.23 -11.52 -14.28
N ASN A 134 -1.18 -11.53 -12.95
CA ASN A 134 -0.02 -11.96 -12.16
C ASN A 134 1.28 -11.23 -12.53
N TYR A 135 1.18 -9.94 -12.87
CA TYR A 135 2.32 -9.16 -13.31
C TYR A 135 2.24 -7.71 -12.83
N VAL A 136 3.25 -7.29 -12.08
CA VAL A 136 3.52 -5.88 -11.81
C VAL A 136 5.04 -5.63 -11.77
N GLN A 137 5.47 -4.50 -12.34
CA GLN A 137 6.79 -3.94 -12.14
C GLN A 137 6.64 -2.64 -11.35
N ALA A 138 7.38 -2.51 -10.25
CA ALA A 138 7.33 -1.35 -9.40
C ALA A 138 8.74 -0.85 -9.06
N MET A 139 8.91 0.46 -9.10
CA MET A 139 10.01 1.13 -8.41
C MET A 139 9.62 1.31 -6.94
N ARG A 140 10.52 0.94 -6.04
CA ARG A 140 10.33 1.13 -4.60
C ARG A 140 11.25 2.25 -4.14
N LEU A 141 10.76 3.14 -3.27
CA LEU A 141 11.51 4.27 -2.73
C LEU A 141 11.60 4.18 -1.21
N PHE A 142 12.69 4.69 -0.63
CA PHE A 142 12.97 4.63 0.81
C PHE A 142 13.64 5.89 1.32
N LYS A 143 13.28 6.30 2.55
CA LYS A 143 13.97 7.40 3.26
C LYS A 143 15.43 7.03 3.58
N ASP A 144 15.64 5.87 4.18
CA ASP A 144 16.96 5.34 4.55
C ASP A 144 17.15 3.92 3.99
N GLU A 145 18.09 3.14 4.54
CA GLU A 145 18.25 1.74 4.11
C GLU A 145 16.97 0.95 4.36
N PRO A 146 16.50 0.15 3.39
CA PRO A 146 15.18 -0.43 3.46
C PRO A 146 15.08 -1.51 4.55
N LYS A 147 14.14 -1.31 5.48
CA LYS A 147 13.71 -2.34 6.43
C LYS A 147 12.50 -3.06 5.85
N TRP A 148 12.75 -4.21 5.23
CA TRP A 148 11.72 -4.97 4.51
C TRP A 148 10.79 -5.78 5.39
N THR A 149 11.09 -5.92 6.68
CA THR A 149 10.39 -6.89 7.54
C THR A 149 8.94 -6.47 7.73
N PRO A 150 7.96 -7.23 7.21
CA PRO A 150 6.56 -6.99 7.51
C PRO A 150 6.29 -7.41 8.96
N LEU A 151 5.54 -6.58 9.68
CA LEU A 151 5.02 -6.94 11.00
C LEU A 151 3.57 -7.37 10.83
N ASN A 152 3.36 -8.69 10.81
CA ASN A 152 2.04 -9.29 10.65
C ASN A 152 1.10 -8.84 11.78
N ARG A 153 -0.14 -8.51 11.44
CA ARG A 153 -1.12 -8.00 12.41
C ARG A 153 -1.31 -8.97 13.58
N SER A 154 -1.06 -8.46 14.78
CA SER A 154 -1.30 -9.15 16.05
C SER A 154 -1.58 -8.11 17.14
N SER A 155 -2.13 -8.54 18.27
CA SER A 155 -2.37 -7.67 19.44
C SER A 155 -1.08 -7.07 20.01
N ASP A 156 0.06 -7.72 19.82
CA ASP A 156 1.34 -7.23 20.32
C ASP A 156 1.75 -5.91 19.66
N LEU A 157 1.29 -5.68 18.42
CA LEU A 157 1.55 -4.45 17.66
C LEU A 157 0.73 -3.26 18.13
N ASP A 158 -0.27 -3.41 19.00
CA ASP A 158 -0.97 -2.27 19.61
C ASP A 158 -0.01 -1.43 20.48
N SER A 159 1.06 -2.07 20.97
CA SER A 159 2.12 -1.41 21.72
C SER A 159 3.22 -0.78 20.84
N ASN A 160 3.24 -1.08 19.53
CA ASN A 160 4.24 -0.57 18.61
C ASN A 160 4.11 0.96 18.43
N GLU A 161 5.22 1.69 18.53
CA GLU A 161 5.20 3.16 18.54
C GLU A 161 4.73 3.76 17.21
N TYR A 162 5.05 3.15 16.07
CA TYR A 162 4.59 3.61 14.75
C TYR A 162 3.10 3.35 14.57
N ARG A 163 2.61 2.20 15.05
CA ARG A 163 1.17 1.91 15.08
C ARG A 163 0.42 2.91 15.95
N LYS A 164 0.90 3.20 17.17
CA LYS A 164 0.30 4.21 18.06
C LYS A 164 0.29 5.60 17.43
N ALA A 165 1.38 6.00 16.80
CA ALA A 165 1.48 7.27 16.09
C ALA A 165 0.45 7.36 14.96
N TYR A 166 0.36 6.33 14.11
CA TYR A 166 -0.64 6.23 13.05
C TYR A 166 -2.08 6.36 13.59
N VAL A 167 -2.41 5.56 14.61
CA VAL A 167 -3.75 5.60 15.24
C VAL A 167 -4.03 6.99 15.80
N SER A 168 -3.07 7.60 16.49
CA SER A 168 -3.26 8.92 17.08
C SER A 168 -3.42 10.04 16.05
N GLN A 169 -2.77 9.92 14.90
CA GLN A 169 -2.77 10.94 13.86
C GLN A 169 -3.97 10.82 12.91
N TYR A 170 -4.32 9.60 12.49
CA TYR A 170 -5.29 9.38 11.41
C TYR A 170 -6.62 8.79 11.87
N LEU A 171 -6.63 8.01 12.97
CA LEU A 171 -7.83 7.26 13.37
C LEU A 171 -8.59 7.88 14.55
N LYS A 172 -7.93 8.63 15.44
CA LYS A 172 -8.63 9.33 16.52
C LYS A 172 -9.60 10.37 15.96
N GLU A 173 -10.80 10.41 16.51
CA GLU A 173 -11.71 11.53 16.27
C GLU A 173 -11.06 12.81 16.77
N THR A 174 -10.91 13.82 15.89
CA THR A 174 -10.74 15.19 16.36
C THR A 174 -11.96 15.51 17.20
N SER A 175 -11.80 15.48 18.52
CA SER A 175 -12.75 16.07 19.45
C SER A 175 -12.82 17.54 19.06
N ARG A 176 -13.83 17.92 18.26
CA ARG A 176 -14.19 19.32 18.12
C ARG A 176 -14.69 19.73 19.49
N THR A 177 -13.80 20.31 20.30
CA THR A 177 -14.21 21.17 21.39
C THR A 177 -14.98 22.33 20.76
N SER A 178 -16.29 22.18 20.75
CA SER A 178 -17.28 23.25 20.62
C SER A 178 -17.14 24.22 21.79
#